data_AF-A0A0D2M066-F1
#
_entry.id   AF-A0A0D2M066-F1
#
_cell.length_a   1.000
_cell.length_b   1.000
_cell.length_c   1.000
_cell.angle_alpha   90.00
_cell.angle_beta   90.00
_cell.angle_gamma   90.00
#
_symmetry.space_group_name_H-M   'P 1'
#
loop_
_entity.id
_entity.type
_entity.pdbx_description
1 polymer ?
#
loop_
_entity_poly.entity_id
_entity_poly.type
_entity_poly.pdbx_seq_one_letter_code
_entity_poly.pdbx_strand_id
1 'polypeptide(L)'
;MTGAFAHGAIFFIRDYNPEQNEDNVLARMLDHKEAIISHLSWASLFLGFHTLGLYVHNDVMLAFGTPEKQILIEPIFAQWIQSAHGKTSYGFDL
;
A
#
# COMPACT_ATOMS: atom_id res chain seq x y z
N MET A 1 7.30 -7.12 -12.84
CA MET A 1 7.55 -6.02 -11.89
C MET A 1 9.01 -5.93 -11.46
N THR A 2 9.59 -6.93 -10.78
CA THR A 2 10.99 -6.89 -10.28
C THR A 2 12.05 -6.62 -11.35
N GLY A 3 11.93 -7.20 -12.54
CA GLY A 3 12.85 -6.94 -13.66
C GLY A 3 12.91 -5.47 -14.08
N ALA A 4 11.78 -4.74 -14.04
CA ALA A 4 11.76 -3.32 -14.37
C ALA A 4 12.59 -2.49 -13.35
N PHE A 5 12.47 -2.78 -12.06
CA PHE A 5 13.27 -2.12 -11.02
C PHE A 5 14.76 -2.50 -11.10
N ALA A 6 15.07 -3.76 -11.42
CA ALA A 6 16.45 -4.20 -11.61
C ALA A 6 17.12 -3.45 -12.77
N HIS A 7 16.46 -3.37 -13.93
CA HIS A 7 16.95 -2.61 -15.07
C HIS A 7 16.98 -1.09 -14.81
N GLY A 8 16.02 -0.56 -14.04
CA GLY A 8 16.05 0.84 -13.59
C GLY A 8 17.28 1.16 -12.72
N ALA A 9 17.63 0.28 -11.78
CA ALA A 9 18.83 0.43 -10.97
C ALA A 9 20.12 0.33 -11.81
N ILE A 10 20.15 -0.57 -12.81
CA ILE A 10 21.28 -0.66 -13.76
C ILE A 10 21.42 0.65 -14.55
N PHE A 11 20.31 1.21 -15.05
CA PHE A 11 20.28 2.50 -15.73
C PHE A 11 20.88 3.62 -14.86
N PHE A 12 20.47 3.73 -13.59
CA PHE A 12 21.00 4.75 -12.68
C PHE A 12 22.52 4.65 -12.43
N ILE A 13 23.10 3.46 -12.58
CA ILE A 13 24.54 3.23 -12.39
C ILE A 13 25.32 3.44 -13.69
N ARG A 14 24.78 2.99 -14.82
CA ARG A 14 25.52 2.90 -16.08
C ARG A 14 25.25 4.03 -17.05
N ASP A 15 24.00 4.49 -17.11
CA ASP A 15 23.50 5.30 -18.22
C ASP A 15 22.98 6.67 -17.76
N TYR A 16 22.69 6.85 -16.46
CA TYR A 16 22.25 8.14 -15.92
C TYR A 16 23.40 9.15 -15.89
N ASN A 17 23.17 10.31 -16.51
CA ASN A 17 24.08 11.45 -16.51
C ASN A 17 23.45 12.63 -15.71
N PRO A 18 23.99 12.99 -14.54
CA PRO A 18 23.46 14.10 -13.72
C PRO A 18 23.48 15.45 -14.44
N GLU A 19 24.51 15.76 -15.22
CA GLU A 19 24.64 17.06 -15.92
C GLU A 19 23.56 17.23 -16.98
N GLN A 20 23.24 16.16 -17.71
CA GLN A 20 22.18 16.19 -18.72
C GLN A 20 20.76 16.20 -18.11
N ASN A 21 20.64 15.90 -16.82
CA ASN A 21 19.36 15.79 -16.11
C ASN A 21 19.19 16.88 -15.05
N GLU A 22 20.07 17.88 -15.02
CA GLU A 22 20.01 18.99 -14.07
C GLU A 22 18.62 19.66 -14.09
N ASP A 23 18.12 19.98 -12.90
CA ASP A 23 16.82 20.62 -12.63
C ASP A 23 15.56 19.93 -13.18
N ASN A 24 15.68 18.73 -13.73
CA ASN A 24 14.52 17.99 -14.22
C ASN A 24 13.83 17.17 -13.12
N VAL A 25 12.70 16.53 -13.47
CA VAL A 25 11.91 15.74 -12.52
C VAL A 25 12.66 14.53 -11.95
N LEU A 26 13.56 13.93 -12.73
CA LEU A 26 14.33 12.76 -12.33
C LEU A 26 15.43 13.13 -11.32
N ALA A 27 16.18 14.21 -11.57
CA ALA A 27 17.14 14.74 -10.61
C ALA A 27 16.46 15.16 -9.31
N ARG A 28 15.34 15.89 -9.41
CA ARG A 28 14.56 16.30 -8.24
C ARG A 28 14.12 15.11 -7.40
N MET A 29 13.69 13.99 -7.99
CA MET A 29 13.34 12.77 -7.25
C MET A 29 14.51 12.21 -6.43
N LEU A 30 15.73 12.29 -6.97
CA LEU A 30 16.93 11.82 -6.27
C LEU A 30 17.29 12.73 -5.09
N ASP A 31 17.05 14.04 -5.20
CA ASP A 31 17.36 15.02 -4.15
C ASP A 31 16.53 14.84 -2.86
N HIS A 32 15.35 14.21 -2.97
CA HIS A 32 14.48 13.92 -1.82
C HIS A 32 14.17 12.42 -1.68
N LYS A 33 15.07 11.55 -2.17
CA LYS A 33 14.87 10.09 -2.14
C LYS A 33 14.68 9.56 -0.72
N GLU A 34 15.30 10.17 0.29
CA GLU A 34 15.16 9.80 1.70
C GLU A 34 13.73 9.99 2.19
N ALA A 35 13.04 11.04 1.73
CA ALA A 35 11.63 11.27 2.05
C ALA A 35 10.74 10.20 1.39
N ILE A 36 11.02 9.83 0.14
CA ILE A 36 10.28 8.76 -0.56
C ILE A 36 10.47 7.43 0.19
N ILE A 37 11.71 7.08 0.51
CA ILE A 37 12.06 5.83 1.21
C ILE A 37 11.44 5.79 2.61
N SER A 38 11.45 6.90 3.35
CA SER A 38 10.90 6.93 4.71
C SER A 38 9.37 6.75 4.73
N HIS A 39 8.64 7.36 3.79
CA HIS A 39 7.19 7.19 3.70
C HIS A 39 6.82 5.76 3.26
N LEU A 40 7.57 5.16 2.34
CA LEU A 40 7.38 3.75 1.96
C LEU A 40 7.66 2.79 3.12
N SER A 41 8.71 3.07 3.91
CA SER A 41 9.00 2.30 5.13
C SER A 41 7.86 2.42 6.14
N TRP A 42 7.37 3.64 6.39
CA TRP A 42 6.24 3.88 7.29
C TRP A 42 4.99 3.15 6.82
N ALA A 43 4.61 3.26 5.55
CA ALA A 43 3.43 2.59 5.02
C ALA A 43 3.54 1.05 5.15
N SER A 44 4.72 0.50 4.90
CA SER A 44 4.98 -0.95 5.02
C SER A 44 4.85 -1.43 6.47
N LEU A 45 5.43 -0.68 7.42
CA LEU A 45 5.32 -0.98 8.85
C LEU A 45 3.89 -0.83 9.34
N PHE A 46 3.23 0.27 8.96
CA PHE A 46 1.85 0.54 9.33
C PHE A 46 0.93 -0.59 8.85
N LEU A 47 0.96 -0.92 7.57
CA LEU A 47 0.12 -2.00 7.01
C LEU A 47 0.47 -3.36 7.63
N GLY A 48 1.77 -3.65 7.82
CA GLY A 48 2.24 -4.90 8.41
C GLY A 48 1.75 -5.09 9.85
N PHE A 49 1.94 -4.10 10.72
CA PHE A 49 1.52 -4.18 12.13
C PHE A 49 0.01 -4.30 12.28
N HIS A 50 -0.77 -3.49 11.56
CA HIS A 50 -2.22 -3.47 11.76
C HIS A 50 -2.90 -4.69 11.10
N THR A 51 -2.46 -5.09 9.90
CA THR A 51 -3.05 -6.26 9.23
C THR A 51 -2.74 -7.53 10.01
N LEU A 52 -1.46 -7.78 10.31
CA LEU A 52 -1.06 -8.96 11.08
C LEU A 52 -1.64 -8.92 12.49
N GLY A 53 -1.64 -7.76 13.14
CA GLY A 53 -2.21 -7.57 14.47
C GLY A 53 -3.69 -7.94 14.52
N LEU A 54 -4.48 -7.54 13.53
CA LEU A 54 -5.89 -7.93 13.43
C LEU A 54 -6.07 -9.42 13.19
N TYR A 55 -5.26 -10.04 12.34
CA TYR A 55 -5.30 -11.50 12.14
C TYR A 55 -5.01 -12.25 13.44
N VAL A 56 -3.92 -11.92 14.12
CA VAL A 56 -3.54 -12.55 15.39
C VAL A 56 -4.59 -12.31 16.47
N HIS A 57 -5.11 -11.07 16.59
CA HIS A 57 -6.20 -10.76 17.53
C HIS A 57 -7.42 -11.66 17.28
N ASN A 58 -7.85 -11.79 16.03
CA ASN A 58 -9.03 -12.58 15.68
C ASN A 58 -8.81 -14.08 15.92
N ASP A 59 -7.62 -14.61 15.62
CA ASP A 59 -7.24 -15.99 15.94
C ASP A 59 -7.29 -16.26 17.45
N VAL A 60 -6.77 -15.33 18.27
CA VAL A 60 -6.80 -15.45 19.73
C VAL A 60 -8.24 -15.38 20.26
N MET A 61 -9.07 -14.46 19.78
CA MET A 61 -10.49 -14.37 20.19
C MET A 61 -11.27 -15.64 19.82
N LEU A 62 -10.97 -16.22 18.65
CA LEU A 62 -11.57 -17.48 18.23
C LEU A 62 -11.11 -18.64 19.12
N ALA A 63 -9.81 -18.73 19.42
CA ALA A 63 -9.24 -19.75 20.28
C ALA A 63 -9.81 -19.70 21.71
N PHE A 64 -10.15 -18.51 22.21
CA PHE A 64 -10.82 -18.31 23.49
C PHE A 64 -12.34 -18.56 23.47
N GLY A 65 -12.91 -18.92 22.31
CA GLY A 65 -14.35 -19.19 22.20
C GLY A 65 -15.22 -17.94 22.29
N THR A 66 -14.65 -16.76 22.05
CA THR A 66 -15.36 -15.47 22.05
C THR A 66 -15.30 -14.81 20.66
N PRO A 67 -15.88 -15.44 19.61
CA PRO A 67 -15.80 -14.93 18.23
C PRO A 67 -16.47 -13.56 18.06
N GLU A 68 -17.44 -13.19 18.91
CA GLU A 68 -18.08 -11.89 18.91
C GLU A 68 -17.14 -10.72 19.26
N LYS A 69 -15.95 -11.02 19.83
CA LYS A 69 -14.90 -10.04 20.13
C LYS A 69 -13.89 -9.85 19.00
N GLN A 70 -14.07 -10.55 17.88
CA GLN A 70 -13.29 -10.30 16.68
C GLN A 70 -13.56 -8.89 16.16
N ILE A 71 -12.54 -8.30 15.54
CA ILE A 71 -12.67 -7.01 14.86
C ILE A 71 -12.88 -7.31 13.39
N LEU A 72 -14.12 -7.10 12.93
CA LEU A 72 -14.54 -7.29 11.55
C LEU A 72 -14.79 -5.93 10.92
N ILE A 73 -13.94 -5.54 9.97
CA ILE A 73 -14.02 -4.26 9.28
C ILE A 73 -14.70 -4.48 7.93
N GLU A 74 -15.81 -3.78 7.68
CA GLU A 74 -16.51 -3.86 6.40
C GLU A 74 -15.82 -3.01 5.33
N PRO A 75 -15.63 -3.54 4.10
CA PRO A 75 -14.98 -2.81 3.02
C PRO A 75 -15.97 -1.87 2.30
N ILE A 76 -16.51 -0.87 3.01
CA ILE A 76 -17.59 0.00 2.52
C ILE A 76 -17.26 0.71 1.20
N PHE A 77 -16.00 1.10 0.97
CA PHE A 77 -15.58 1.73 -0.28
C PHE A 77 -15.64 0.76 -1.46
N ALA A 78 -15.28 -0.51 -1.26
CA ALA A 78 -15.40 -1.53 -2.31
C ALA A 78 -16.87 -1.91 -2.56
N GLN A 79 -17.69 -1.98 -1.50
CA GLN A 79 -19.12 -2.22 -1.63
C GLN A 79 -19.80 -1.08 -2.41
N TRP A 80 -19.44 0.18 -2.11
CA TRP A 80 -19.92 1.35 -2.83
C TRP A 80 -19.55 1.31 -4.32
N ILE A 81 -18.29 0.99 -4.66
CA ILE A 81 -17.86 0.81 -6.06
C ILE A 81 -18.68 -0.30 -6.74
N GLN A 82 -18.92 -1.42 -6.06
CA GLN A 82 -19.73 -2.50 -6.62
C GLN A 82 -21.19 -2.06 -6.84
N SER A 83 -21.75 -1.25 -5.95
CA SER A 83 -23.10 -0.69 -6.12
C SER A 83 -23.17 0.27 -7.30
N ALA A 84 -22.14 1.11 -7.50
CA ALA A 84 -22.03 1.94 -8.70
C ALA A 84 -21.94 1.09 -10.00
N HIS A 85 -21.53 -0.18 -9.92
CA HIS A 85 -21.55 -1.14 -11.02
C HIS A 85 -22.85 -1.98 -11.09
N GLY A 86 -23.92 -1.54 -10.43
CA GLY A 86 -25.24 -2.17 -10.50
C GLY A 86 -25.50 -3.26 -9.46
N LYS A 87 -24.62 -3.45 -8.47
CA LYS A 87 -24.87 -4.38 -7.35
C LYS A 87 -25.77 -3.73 -6.30
N THR A 88 -27.03 -4.15 -6.26
CA THR A 88 -28.07 -3.55 -5.39
C THR A 88 -28.12 -4.11 -3.97
N SER A 89 -27.40 -5.22 -3.69
CA SER A 89 -27.51 -5.94 -2.42
C SER A 89 -26.97 -5.20 -1.19
N TYR A 90 -26.23 -4.10 -1.38
CA TYR A 90 -25.60 -3.35 -0.28
C TYR A 90 -26.43 -2.16 0.21
N GLY A 91 -27.54 -1.84 -0.46
CA GLY A 91 -28.44 -0.76 -0.03
C GLY A 91 -27.87 0.66 -0.22
N PHE A 92 -26.82 0.82 -1.02
CA PHE A 92 -26.40 2.14 -1.50
C PHE A 92 -27.38 2.63 -2.57
N ASP A 93 -27.90 3.84 -2.40
CA ASP A 93 -28.73 4.53 -3.39
C ASP A 93 -27.81 5.33 -4.33
N LEU A 94 -27.44 4.71 -5.47
CA LEU A 94 -26.49 5.22 -6.46
C LEU A 94 -27.06 5.17 -7.88
#